data_AF-A0A8K0M1V3-F1
#
_entry.id   AF-A0A8K0M1V3-F1
#
_cell.length_a   1.000
_cell.length_b   1.000
_cell.length_c   1.000
_cell.angle_alpha   90.00
_cell.angle_beta   90.00
_cell.angle_gamma   90.00
#
_symmetry.space_group_name_H-M   'P 1'
#
loop_
_entity.id
_entity.type
_entity.pdbx_description
1 polymer ?
#
loop_
_entity_poly.entity_id
_entity_poly.type
_entity_poly.pdbx_seq_one_letter_code
_entity_poly.pdbx_strand_id
1 'polypeptide(L)'
;MPPDYRTTVGRLQTFTLPSEDMGSAADLSMGKALVAAWQQDGILQISIDAEQQTLYKAANKASMHFFQKPFHQKAACIDSQSYSNYITSGEELTDSLADYSEIFTVTKDL
;
A
#
# COMPACT_ATOMS: atom_id res chain seq x y z
N MET A 1 0.18 -8.53 16.24
CA MET A 1 0.75 -9.89 16.32
C MET A 1 0.12 -10.61 17.50
N PRO A 2 -0.31 -11.87 17.34
CA PRO A 2 -0.76 -12.66 18.48
C PRO A 2 0.35 -12.70 19.54
N PRO A 3 0.00 -12.68 20.83
CA PRO A 3 0.95 -13.02 21.87
C PRO A 3 1.51 -14.42 21.55
N ASP A 4 2.83 -14.58 21.60
CA ASP A 4 3.60 -15.81 21.32
C ASP A 4 4.07 -16.07 19.87
N TYR A 5 3.75 -15.21 18.89
CA TYR A 5 4.34 -15.35 17.56
C TYR A 5 5.78 -14.81 17.51
N ARG A 6 6.77 -15.70 17.36
CA ARG A 6 8.19 -15.33 17.16
C ARG A 6 8.40 -14.87 15.72
N THR A 7 8.59 -13.57 15.52
CA THR A 7 8.97 -13.01 14.23
C THR A 7 10.47 -13.09 14.01
N THR A 8 10.88 -13.46 12.79
CA THR A 8 12.24 -13.29 12.29
C THR A 8 12.23 -12.18 11.24
N VAL A 9 13.29 -11.38 11.18
CA VAL A 9 13.44 -10.37 10.12
C VAL A 9 13.57 -11.11 8.78
N GLY A 10 12.60 -10.93 7.88
CA GLY A 10 12.68 -11.41 6.51
C GLY A 10 13.69 -10.60 5.71
N ARG A 11 14.50 -11.27 4.89
CA ARG A 11 15.35 -10.61 3.88
C ARG A 11 14.67 -10.75 2.53
N LEU A 12 13.94 -9.71 2.13
CA LEU A 12 13.24 -9.69 0.84
C LEU A 12 14.19 -9.26 -0.29
N GLN A 13 13.91 -9.73 -1.49
CA GLN A 13 14.60 -9.28 -2.70
C GLN A 13 14.13 -7.88 -3.09
N THR A 14 15.07 -6.98 -3.35
CA THR A 14 14.80 -5.60 -3.79
C THR A 14 15.24 -5.40 -5.24
N PHE A 15 14.36 -4.82 -6.07
CA PHE A 15 14.60 -4.56 -7.48
C PHE A 15 14.53 -3.05 -7.77
N THR A 16 15.34 -2.58 -8.71
CA THR A 16 15.23 -1.23 -9.29
C THR A 16 14.66 -1.39 -10.69
N LEU A 17 13.46 -0.86 -10.91
CA LEU A 17 12.81 -0.93 -12.21
C LEU A 17 13.39 0.14 -13.16
N PRO A 18 13.52 -0.15 -14.46
CA PRO A 18 13.84 0.87 -15.45
C PRO A 18 12.65 1.84 -15.59
N SER A 19 12.93 3.06 -16.04
CA SER A 19 11.89 4.05 -16.32
C SER A 19 10.98 3.67 -17.49
N GLU A 20 11.48 2.83 -18.40
CA GLU A 20 10.77 2.35 -19.58
C GLU A 20 11.04 0.85 -19.76
N ASP A 21 10.02 0.08 -20.12
CA ASP A 21 10.15 -1.31 -20.56
C ASP A 21 10.27 -1.35 -22.08
N MET A 22 11.42 -1.82 -22.57
CA MET A 22 11.74 -1.88 -24.00
C MET A 22 11.67 -3.30 -24.55
N GLY A 23 11.22 -4.28 -23.75
CA GLY A 23 11.15 -5.69 -24.14
C GLY A 23 12.52 -6.31 -24.43
N SER A 24 13.59 -5.76 -23.85
CA SER A 24 14.95 -6.26 -24.02
C SER A 24 15.16 -7.61 -23.33
N ALA A 25 16.26 -8.29 -23.63
CA ALA A 25 16.63 -9.51 -22.91
C ALA A 25 16.85 -9.26 -21.41
N ALA A 26 17.27 -8.05 -21.02
CA ALA A 26 17.39 -7.64 -19.63
C ALA A 26 16.01 -7.50 -18.96
N ASP A 27 15.04 -6.89 -19.65
CA ASP A 27 13.67 -6.73 -19.16
C ASP A 27 13.00 -8.10 -18.95
N LEU A 28 13.16 -9.02 -19.92
CA LEU A 28 12.69 -10.40 -19.79
C LEU A 28 13.34 -11.14 -18.61
N SER A 29 14.64 -10.93 -18.39
CA SER A 29 15.36 -11.51 -17.25
C SER A 29 14.86 -10.95 -15.92
N MET A 30 14.62 -9.64 -15.85
CA MET A 30 14.08 -8.98 -14.67
C MET A 30 12.65 -9.45 -14.37
N GLY A 31 11.78 -9.54 -15.38
CA GLY A 31 10.42 -10.06 -15.22
C GLY A 31 10.40 -11.48 -14.65
N LYS A 32 11.28 -12.37 -15.13
CA LYS A 32 11.44 -13.72 -14.56
C LYS A 32 11.91 -13.68 -13.11
N ALA A 33 12.82 -12.78 -12.76
CA ALA A 33 13.31 -12.64 -11.39
C ALA A 33 12.23 -12.11 -10.43
N LEU A 34 11.40 -11.15 -10.87
CA LEU A 34 10.25 -10.64 -10.11
C LEU A 34 9.24 -11.76 -9.81
N VAL A 35 8.88 -12.55 -10.83
CA VAL A 35 7.96 -13.70 -10.66
C VAL A 35 8.56 -14.75 -9.72
N ALA A 36 9.86 -15.06 -9.84
CA ALA A 36 10.53 -16.00 -8.96
C ALA A 36 10.53 -15.53 -7.50
N ALA A 37 10.78 -14.24 -7.24
CA ALA A 37 10.70 -13.66 -5.90
C ALA A 37 9.28 -13.76 -5.32
N TRP A 38 8.25 -13.46 -6.11
CA TRP A 38 6.86 -13.64 -5.67
C TRP A 38 6.51 -15.10 -5.38
N GLN A 39 6.94 -16.05 -6.22
CA GLN A 39 6.68 -17.48 -5.98
C GLN A 39 7.38 -18.02 -4.73
N GLN A 40 8.57 -17.50 -4.43
CA GLN A 40 9.39 -17.94 -3.30
C GLN A 40 8.93 -17.30 -1.98
N ASP A 41 8.70 -15.99 -1.98
CA ASP A 41 8.52 -15.19 -0.75
C ASP A 41 7.09 -14.64 -0.59
N GLY A 42 6.26 -14.70 -1.63
CA GLY A 42 4.92 -14.09 -1.66
C GLY A 42 4.94 -12.56 -1.79
N ILE A 43 6.11 -11.93 -1.69
CA ILE A 43 6.31 -10.48 -1.74
C ILE A 43 7.73 -10.16 -2.22
N LEU A 44 7.90 -8.98 -2.82
CA LEU A 44 9.19 -8.41 -3.20
C LEU A 44 9.19 -6.91 -2.90
N GLN A 45 10.37 -6.29 -2.92
CA GLN A 45 10.53 -4.85 -2.77
C GLN A 45 10.92 -4.20 -4.08
N ILE A 46 10.36 -3.04 -4.36
CA ILE A 46 10.81 -2.16 -5.44
C ILE A 46 11.45 -0.93 -4.81
N SER A 47 12.68 -0.60 -5.23
CA SER A 47 13.33 0.63 -4.79
C SER A 47 12.64 1.84 -5.42
N ILE A 48 12.43 2.88 -4.62
CA ILE A 48 11.92 4.16 -5.12
C ILE A 48 13.05 5.17 -5.30
N ASP A 49 12.91 6.06 -6.29
CA ASP A 49 13.83 7.17 -6.51
C ASP A 49 13.55 8.36 -5.58
N ALA A 50 14.32 9.44 -5.72
CA ALA A 50 14.21 10.63 -4.87
C ALA A 50 12.88 11.40 -5.08
N GLU A 51 12.32 11.40 -6.28
CA GLU A 51 11.06 12.06 -6.60
C GLU A 51 9.89 11.29 -5.98
N GLN A 52 9.85 9.97 -6.21
CA GLN A 52 8.91 9.05 -5.59
C GLN A 52 8.97 9.08 -4.06
N GLN A 53 10.18 9.16 -3.49
CA GLN A 53 10.37 9.31 -2.05
C GLN A 53 9.81 10.63 -1.51
N THR A 54 9.89 11.70 -2.28
CA THR A 54 9.31 13.01 -1.94
C THR A 54 7.79 12.95 -1.99
N LEU A 55 7.23 12.35 -3.04
CA LEU A 55 5.78 12.14 -3.18
C LEU A 55 5.22 11.29 -2.04
N TYR A 56 5.88 10.19 -1.70
CA TYR A 56 5.50 9.35 -0.55
C TYR A 56 5.46 10.14 0.75
N LYS A 57 6.47 10.98 1.03
CA LYS A 57 6.52 11.81 2.24
C LYS A 57 5.37 12.82 2.28
N ALA A 58 5.04 13.42 1.15
CA ALA A 58 3.92 14.35 1.04
C ALA A 58 2.58 13.65 1.30
N ALA A 59 2.34 12.49 0.68
CA ALA A 59 1.15 11.68 0.88
C ALA A 59 1.01 11.21 2.33
N ASN A 60 2.09 10.72 2.94
CA ASN A 60 2.09 10.28 4.33
C ASN A 60 1.79 11.45 5.30
N LYS A 61 2.36 12.64 5.04
CA LYS A 61 2.07 13.85 5.82
C LYS A 61 0.59 14.26 5.70
N ALA A 62 0.02 14.19 4.50
CA ALA A 62 -1.39 14.50 4.26
C ALA A 62 -2.31 13.50 4.97
N SER A 63 -2.00 12.20 4.89
CA SER A 63 -2.70 11.14 5.62
C SER A 63 -2.69 11.40 7.13
N MET A 64 -1.52 11.61 7.74
CA MET A 64 -1.40 11.93 9.17
C MET A 64 -2.23 13.16 9.57
N HIS A 65 -2.22 14.22 8.75
CA HIS A 65 -3.01 15.42 9.01
C HIS A 65 -4.52 15.16 8.90
N PHE A 66 -4.95 14.35 7.93
CA PHE A 66 -6.36 14.00 7.76
C PHE A 66 -6.89 13.20 8.96
N PHE A 67 -6.18 12.16 9.39
CA PHE A 67 -6.65 11.30 10.49
C PHE A 67 -6.62 11.98 11.87
N GLN A 68 -5.89 13.10 12.02
CA GLN A 68 -5.96 13.99 13.19
C GLN A 68 -7.23 14.84 13.27
N LYS A 69 -8.05 14.90 12.21
CA LYS A 69 -9.29 15.68 12.22
C LYS A 69 -10.33 15.07 13.17
N PRO A 70 -11.24 15.88 13.75
CA PRO A 70 -12.37 15.38 14.51
C PRO A 70 -13.19 14.36 13.71
N PHE A 71 -13.70 13.33 14.40
CA PHE A 71 -14.45 12.23 13.77
C PHE A 71 -15.54 12.71 12.80
N HIS A 72 -16.36 13.70 13.19
CA HIS A 72 -17.45 14.19 12.33
C HIS A 72 -16.97 14.78 11.00
N GLN A 73 -15.74 15.31 10.94
CA GLN A 73 -15.16 15.81 9.70
C GLN A 73 -14.69 14.67 8.81
N LYS A 74 -14.11 13.62 9.39
CA LYS A 74 -13.69 12.41 8.65
C LYS A 74 -14.92 11.65 8.13
N ALA A 75 -15.91 11.43 8.99
CA ALA A 75 -17.16 10.75 8.66
C ALA A 75 -18.04 11.49 7.64
N ALA A 76 -17.79 12.78 7.41
CA ALA A 76 -18.45 13.53 6.34
C ALA A 76 -17.82 13.28 4.95
N CYS A 77 -16.63 12.68 4.87
CA CYS A 77 -15.95 12.36 3.63
C CYS A 77 -16.44 11.00 3.07
N ILE A 78 -17.70 10.96 2.66
CA ILE A 78 -18.34 9.81 2.03
C ILE A 78 -18.88 10.18 0.65
N ASP A 79 -18.88 9.21 -0.26
CA ASP A 79 -19.48 9.34 -1.59
C ASP A 79 -20.53 8.23 -1.76
N SER A 80 -21.73 8.59 -2.23
CA SER A 80 -22.81 7.63 -2.48
C SER A 80 -22.72 6.93 -3.84
N GLN A 81 -21.80 7.38 -4.71
CA GLN A 81 -21.61 6.89 -6.08
C GLN A 81 -20.27 6.16 -6.27
N SER A 82 -19.40 6.18 -5.27
CA SER A 82 -18.08 5.56 -5.31
C SER A 82 -17.69 4.98 -3.95
N TYR A 83 -16.75 4.03 -3.95
CA TYR A 83 -16.07 3.58 -2.75
C TYR A 83 -14.90 4.51 -2.34
N SER A 84 -14.73 5.66 -3.00
CA SER A 84 -13.82 6.71 -2.55
C SER A 84 -14.36 7.42 -1.31
N ASN A 85 -13.98 6.97 -0.13
CA ASN A 85 -14.48 7.53 1.12
C ASN A 85 -13.55 7.24 2.32
N TYR A 86 -13.90 7.84 3.45
CA TYR A 86 -13.40 7.45 4.76
C TYR A 86 -14.16 6.24 5.32
N ILE A 87 -13.40 5.28 5.86
CA ILE A 87 -13.88 4.09 6.56
C ILE A 87 -13.35 4.17 7.99
N THR A 88 -14.24 4.06 8.97
CA THR A 88 -13.84 4.16 10.38
C THR A 88 -13.22 2.85 10.89
N SER A 89 -12.36 2.94 11.90
CA SER A 89 -11.84 1.76 12.59
C SER A 89 -13.00 0.87 13.08
N GLY A 90 -12.95 -0.40 12.74
CA GLY A 90 -13.94 -1.43 13.07
C GLY A 90 -15.10 -1.56 12.10
N GLU A 91 -15.16 -0.74 11.04
CA GLU A 91 -16.20 -0.83 10.01
C GLU A 91 -15.92 -1.94 9.00
N GLU A 92 -14.67 -2.09 8.57
CA GLU A 92 -14.26 -3.18 7.67
C GLU A 92 -14.19 -4.51 8.43
N LEU A 93 -14.72 -5.57 7.80
CA LEU A 93 -14.74 -6.92 8.35
C LEU A 93 -13.93 -7.86 7.46
N THR A 94 -12.87 -8.46 7.99
CA THR A 94 -12.11 -9.54 7.35
C THR A 94 -12.36 -10.84 8.11
N ASP A 95 -12.85 -11.88 7.44
CA ASP A 95 -13.31 -13.14 8.06
C ASP A 95 -14.29 -12.91 9.22
N SER A 96 -15.20 -11.94 9.07
CA SER A 96 -16.16 -11.50 10.10
C SER A 96 -15.54 -10.90 11.36
N LEU A 97 -14.23 -10.61 11.35
CA LEU A 97 -13.53 -9.89 12.41
C LEU A 97 -13.30 -8.44 12.00
N ALA A 98 -13.52 -7.53 12.94
CA ALA A 98 -13.34 -6.10 12.71
C ALA A 98 -11.86 -5.74 12.52
N ASP A 99 -11.56 -5.03 11.44
CA ASP A 99 -10.26 -4.43 11.18
C ASP A 99 -10.16 -3.06 11.85
N TYR A 100 -9.01 -2.77 12.48
CA TYR A 100 -8.85 -1.59 13.34
C TYR A 100 -8.07 -0.44 12.68
N SER A 101 -7.91 -0.49 11.37
CA SER A 101 -7.36 0.62 10.60
C SER A 101 -8.45 1.66 10.33
N GLU A 102 -8.13 2.94 10.47
CA GLU A 102 -8.90 3.98 9.77
C GLU A 102 -8.37 4.09 8.33
N ILE A 103 -9.26 4.16 7.34
CA ILE A 103 -8.89 4.11 5.92
C ILE A 103 -9.51 5.30 5.19
N PHE A 104 -8.77 5.84 4.22
CA PHE A 104 -9.32 6.73 3.20
C PHE A 104 -9.05 6.10 1.84
N THR A 105 -10.09 5.62 1.18
CA THR A 105 -10.01 4.94 -0.11
C THR A 105 -10.01 5.96 -1.23
N VAL A 106 -9.12 5.80 -2.21
CA VAL A 106 -9.06 6.63 -3.41
C VAL A 106 -9.26 5.71 -4.62
N THR A 107 -10.36 5.91 -5.35
CA THR A 107 -10.65 5.26 -6.64
C THR A 107 -10.27 6.20 -7.78
N LYS A 108 -10.50 5.75 -9.02
CA LYS A 108 -10.48 6.66 -10.17
C LYS A 108 -11.50 7.79 -9.94
N ASP A 109 -11.06 9.03 -10.13
CA ASP A 109 -11.89 10.22 -10.12
C ASP A 109 -12.57 10.33 -11.51
N LEU A 110 -13.91 10.33 -11.53
CA LEU A 110 -14.75 10.14 -12.74
C LEU A 110 -15.46 11.42 -13.18
#